data_AF-A0A3C0C9W0-F1
#
_entry.id   AF-A0A3C0C9W0-F1
#
_cell.length_a   1.000
_cell.length_b   1.000
_cell.length_c   1.000
_cell.angle_alpha   90.00
_cell.angle_beta   90.00
_cell.angle_gamma   90.00
#
_symmetry.space_group_name_H-M   'P 1'
#
loop_
_entity.id
_entity.type
_entity.pdbx_description
1 polymer ?
#
loop_
_entity_poly.entity_id
_entity_poly.type
_entity_poly.pdbx_seq_one_letter_code
_entity_poly.pdbx_strand_id
1 'polypeptide(L)'
;MIIACGTALDTLYHAGIKPDFYACTERTPEIAQTLDAIPDQDFINSLTLIAGDVVHPNTQKHFKHTAIFGKPDEAFFWLSQVHGFLKKLRSVNVMNPIVGNLGVSAALGLGFERIYLFGLDNGKPHECNNMHSQFTATYNEHGINDNQGNYDLKKGIMLPGNFGGNVASNYIFSLANRHMELVISLYKKLNSKLQIYNCSGGARIDGALAQHSDELTFANFPNIDKQALMNFIHQDMSFDLSLTEDDCKKWCSPLLFEKACNELSKLWDNCPVSRVDFVKQLEKTSELLWTLSSSIQTRFAACLLEGTVQTIFIMALNALYHLGNEDQAVLTAYKVIKCFKNFLDDAKKLFELLPNYILGEHRHLLNGRLGFDHEESKAPLLAPLHRFYPQTPHDQCKVFKKRYS
;
A
#
# COMPACT_ATOMS: atom_id res chain seq x y z
N MET A 1 9.40 -18.20 -12.90
CA MET A 1 8.12 -17.47 -12.83
C MET A 1 8.38 -15.99 -13.10
N ILE A 2 7.40 -15.25 -13.60
CA ILE A 2 7.47 -13.81 -13.90
C ILE A 2 6.40 -13.08 -13.10
N ILE A 3 6.81 -12.04 -12.36
CA ILE A 3 5.92 -11.15 -11.60
C ILE A 3 5.91 -9.77 -12.28
N ALA A 4 4.78 -9.41 -12.88
CA ALA A 4 4.56 -8.07 -13.42
C ALA A 4 4.17 -7.13 -12.30
N CYS A 5 5.01 -6.13 -11.98
CA CYS A 5 4.75 -5.19 -10.90
C CYS A 5 4.07 -3.93 -11.44
N GLY A 6 2.77 -3.77 -11.16
CA GLY A 6 1.97 -2.62 -11.61
C GLY A 6 2.02 -2.42 -13.12
N THR A 7 2.42 -1.23 -13.57
CA THR A 7 2.43 -0.83 -14.99
C THR A 7 3.31 -1.71 -15.90
N ALA A 8 4.22 -2.50 -15.33
CA ALA A 8 4.98 -3.50 -16.08
C ALA A 8 4.08 -4.52 -16.80
N LEU A 9 2.85 -4.75 -16.31
CA LEU A 9 1.91 -5.66 -16.96
C LEU A 9 1.60 -5.25 -18.41
N ASP A 10 1.33 -3.97 -18.63
CA ASP A 10 1.05 -3.40 -19.96
C ASP A 10 2.24 -3.59 -20.91
N THR A 11 3.45 -3.29 -20.42
CA THR A 11 4.69 -3.45 -21.19
C THR A 11 4.92 -4.91 -21.59
N LEU A 12 4.72 -5.85 -20.66
CA LEU A 12 4.90 -7.28 -20.92
C LEU A 12 3.84 -7.82 -21.89
N TYR A 13 2.59 -7.38 -21.75
CA TYR A 13 1.50 -7.73 -22.66
C TYR A 13 1.84 -7.34 -24.11
N HIS A 14 2.24 -6.09 -24.34
CA HIS A 14 2.61 -5.56 -25.65
C HIS A 14 3.90 -6.16 -26.21
N ALA A 15 4.84 -6.52 -25.33
CA ALA A 15 6.05 -7.26 -25.70
C ALA A 15 5.77 -8.73 -26.04
N GLY A 16 4.58 -9.26 -25.76
CA GLY A 16 4.26 -10.68 -25.98
C GLY A 16 4.95 -11.61 -24.98
N ILE A 17 5.23 -11.12 -23.78
CA ILE A 17 5.77 -11.88 -22.65
C ILE A 17 4.63 -12.11 -21.66
N LYS A 18 4.29 -13.37 -21.40
CA LYS A 18 3.19 -13.71 -20.48
C LYS A 18 3.72 -13.79 -19.04
N PRO A 19 3.33 -12.86 -18.13
CA PRO A 19 3.65 -13.02 -16.72
C PRO A 19 2.87 -14.19 -16.12
N ASP A 20 3.32 -14.67 -14.96
CA ASP A 20 2.58 -15.66 -14.17
C ASP A 20 1.77 -14.96 -13.05
N PHE A 21 2.28 -13.82 -12.56
CA PHE A 21 1.66 -13.01 -11.51
C PHE A 21 1.54 -11.54 -11.91
N TYR A 22 0.50 -10.87 -11.41
CA TYR A 22 0.38 -9.42 -11.39
C TYR A 22 0.46 -8.93 -9.94
N ALA A 23 1.45 -8.12 -9.61
CA ALA A 23 1.59 -7.52 -8.29
C ALA A 23 0.94 -6.13 -8.25
N CYS A 24 0.16 -5.86 -7.20
CA CYS A 24 -0.56 -4.60 -7.00
C CYS A 24 -0.50 -4.16 -5.53
N THR A 25 -0.15 -2.91 -5.30
CA THR A 25 -0.08 -2.29 -3.95
C THR A 25 -1.17 -1.24 -3.71
N GLU A 26 -1.76 -0.76 -4.80
CA GLU A 26 -2.62 0.40 -4.85
C GLU A 26 -4.03 0.06 -4.35
N ARG A 27 -4.58 0.97 -3.55
CA ARG A 27 -5.81 0.76 -2.76
C ARG A 27 -7.04 1.41 -3.39
N THR A 28 -6.86 2.00 -4.56
CA THR A 28 -7.84 2.91 -5.14
C THR A 28 -8.57 2.23 -6.30
N PRO A 29 -9.85 2.56 -6.53
CA PRO A 29 -10.65 1.91 -7.56
C PRO A 29 -10.15 2.16 -8.99
N GLU A 30 -9.33 3.19 -9.20
CA GLU A 30 -8.85 3.60 -10.52
C GLU A 30 -7.87 2.58 -11.13
N ILE A 31 -7.23 1.74 -10.31
CA ILE A 31 -6.37 0.65 -10.80
C ILE A 31 -7.17 -0.39 -11.59
N ALA A 32 -8.42 -0.63 -11.20
CA ALA A 32 -9.32 -1.46 -11.97
C ALA A 32 -9.48 -0.92 -13.41
N GLN A 33 -9.55 0.41 -13.56
CA GLN A 33 -9.66 1.06 -14.88
C GLN A 33 -8.40 0.85 -15.74
N THR A 34 -7.22 0.68 -15.12
CA THR A 34 -5.99 0.35 -15.86
C THR A 34 -5.97 -1.10 -16.34
N LEU A 35 -6.60 -2.01 -15.61
CA LEU A 35 -6.77 -3.40 -16.03
C LEU A 35 -7.84 -3.53 -17.13
N ASP A 36 -8.92 -2.75 -17.04
CA ASP A 36 -9.95 -2.65 -18.08
C ASP A 36 -9.39 -2.20 -19.44
N ALA A 37 -8.24 -1.52 -19.45
CA ALA A 37 -7.57 -1.11 -20.69
C ALA A 37 -6.97 -2.30 -21.46
N ILE A 38 -6.74 -3.45 -20.81
CA ILE A 38 -6.30 -4.69 -21.46
C ILE A 38 -7.55 -5.48 -21.86
N PRO A 39 -7.94 -5.51 -23.15
CA PRO A 39 -9.20 -6.10 -23.58
C PRO A 39 -9.23 -7.64 -23.52
N ASP A 40 -8.06 -8.28 -23.42
CA ASP A 40 -7.92 -9.73 -23.39
C ASP A 40 -8.17 -10.30 -21.99
N GLN A 41 -9.43 -10.66 -21.74
CA GLN A 41 -9.84 -11.26 -20.47
C GLN A 41 -9.22 -12.64 -20.24
N ASP A 42 -8.90 -13.41 -21.28
CA ASP A 42 -8.25 -14.72 -21.12
C ASP A 42 -6.82 -14.55 -20.64
N PHE A 43 -6.12 -13.53 -21.13
CA PHE A 43 -4.81 -13.14 -20.60
C PHE A 43 -4.90 -12.76 -19.13
N ILE A 44 -5.79 -11.84 -18.74
CA ILE A 44 -5.96 -11.41 -17.34
C ILE A 44 -6.33 -12.60 -16.44
N ASN A 45 -7.28 -13.43 -16.87
CA ASN A 45 -7.72 -14.63 -16.16
C ASN A 45 -6.62 -15.68 -15.99
N SER A 46 -5.57 -15.64 -16.81
CA SER A 46 -4.43 -16.55 -16.70
C SER A 46 -3.42 -16.15 -15.62
N LEU A 47 -3.53 -14.92 -15.09
CA LEU A 47 -2.62 -14.38 -14.07
C LEU A 47 -3.15 -14.64 -12.66
N THR A 48 -2.24 -14.72 -11.70
CA THR A 48 -2.57 -14.65 -10.28
C THR A 48 -2.24 -13.28 -9.73
N LEU A 49 -3.21 -12.62 -9.08
CA LEU A 49 -2.97 -11.38 -8.35
C LEU A 49 -2.09 -11.66 -7.13
N ILE A 50 -1.03 -10.88 -6.94
CA ILE A 50 -0.24 -10.78 -5.72
C ILE A 50 -0.52 -9.41 -5.11
N ALA A 51 -1.00 -9.36 -3.89
CA ALA A 51 -1.32 -8.09 -3.23
C ALA A 51 -1.24 -8.17 -1.72
N GLY A 52 -1.21 -7.01 -1.06
CA GLY A 52 -1.52 -6.91 0.36
C GLY A 52 -3.02 -6.94 0.60
N ASP A 53 -3.43 -7.19 1.83
CA ASP A 53 -4.82 -7.19 2.33
C ASP A 53 -5.55 -5.83 2.26
N VAL A 54 -4.92 -4.82 1.65
CA VAL A 54 -5.48 -3.48 1.40
C VAL A 54 -5.81 -3.21 -0.07
N VAL A 55 -5.65 -4.20 -0.95
CA VAL A 55 -5.99 -4.05 -2.37
C VAL A 55 -7.47 -3.77 -2.57
N HIS A 56 -7.78 -2.91 -3.54
CA HIS A 56 -9.16 -2.55 -3.79
C HIS A 56 -9.97 -3.75 -4.33
N PRO A 57 -11.19 -4.02 -3.83
CA PRO A 57 -12.02 -5.15 -4.29
C PRO A 57 -12.31 -5.13 -5.79
N ASN A 58 -12.49 -3.96 -6.41
CA ASN A 58 -12.67 -3.86 -7.85
C ASN A 58 -11.44 -4.34 -8.64
N THR A 59 -10.23 -4.11 -8.13
CA THR A 59 -9.01 -4.67 -8.73
C THR A 59 -8.97 -6.18 -8.55
N GLN A 60 -9.31 -6.68 -7.36
CA GLN A 60 -9.34 -8.11 -7.07
C GLN A 60 -10.27 -8.90 -8.01
N LYS A 61 -11.45 -8.35 -8.32
CA LYS A 61 -12.48 -8.99 -9.18
C LYS A 61 -12.02 -9.34 -10.60
N HIS A 62 -10.92 -8.75 -11.08
CA HIS A 62 -10.39 -9.04 -12.41
C HIS A 62 -9.73 -10.43 -12.50
N PHE A 63 -9.34 -11.02 -11.37
CA PHE A 63 -8.51 -12.22 -11.35
C PHE A 63 -9.29 -13.42 -10.81
N LYS A 64 -9.13 -14.57 -11.47
CA LYS A 64 -9.67 -15.86 -10.99
C LYS A 64 -8.95 -16.38 -9.75
N HIS A 65 -7.66 -16.08 -9.63
CA HIS A 65 -6.82 -16.50 -8.52
C HIS A 65 -6.12 -15.30 -7.90
N THR A 66 -6.12 -15.26 -6.56
CA THR A 66 -5.52 -14.16 -5.80
C THR A 66 -4.73 -14.70 -4.62
N ALA A 67 -3.47 -14.28 -4.50
CA ALA A 67 -2.60 -14.53 -3.35
C ALA A 67 -2.47 -13.23 -2.55
N ILE A 68 -3.24 -13.13 -1.47
CA ILE A 68 -3.29 -11.95 -0.60
C ILE A 68 -2.41 -12.17 0.63
N PHE A 69 -1.44 -11.28 0.82
CA PHE A 69 -0.55 -11.26 1.99
C PHE A 69 -1.10 -10.32 3.06
N GLY A 70 -0.92 -10.70 4.33
CA GLY A 70 -1.22 -9.81 5.44
C GLY A 70 -0.23 -8.66 5.51
N LYS A 71 -0.71 -7.44 5.73
CA LYS A 71 0.15 -6.26 5.80
C LYS A 71 0.23 -5.73 7.24
N PRO A 72 1.32 -6.02 8.00
CA PRO A 72 1.36 -5.76 9.44
C PRO A 72 1.35 -4.29 9.86
N ASP A 73 1.61 -3.36 8.96
CA ASP A 73 1.47 -1.92 9.18
C ASP A 73 0.04 -1.41 8.93
N GLU A 74 -0.94 -2.30 8.76
CA GLU A 74 -2.35 -1.95 8.51
C GLU A 74 -3.31 -2.53 9.56
N ALA A 75 -4.42 -1.82 9.79
CA ALA A 75 -5.40 -2.17 10.80
C ALA A 75 -6.11 -3.51 10.51
N PHE A 76 -6.40 -3.79 9.24
CA PHE A 76 -7.12 -5.02 8.85
C PHE A 76 -6.33 -6.28 9.23
N PHE A 77 -5.01 -6.28 9.03
CA PHE A 77 -4.16 -7.38 9.46
C PHE A 77 -4.36 -7.66 10.95
N TRP A 78 -4.27 -6.63 11.81
CA TRP A 78 -4.44 -6.81 13.26
C TRP A 78 -5.86 -7.20 13.66
N LEU A 79 -6.88 -6.63 13.00
CA LEU A 79 -8.28 -7.01 13.20
C LEU A 79 -8.48 -8.50 12.92
N SER A 80 -7.84 -9.03 11.86
CA SER A 80 -7.91 -10.44 11.53
C SER A 80 -7.23 -11.36 12.56
N GLN A 81 -6.23 -10.84 13.28
CA GLN A 81 -5.54 -11.59 14.34
C GLN A 81 -6.36 -11.68 15.63
N VAL A 82 -7.23 -10.70 15.92
CA VAL A 82 -8.09 -10.69 17.14
C VAL A 82 -8.90 -11.97 17.24
N HIS A 83 -9.45 -12.43 16.13
CA HIS A 83 -10.32 -13.61 16.10
C HIS A 83 -9.56 -14.91 15.89
N GLY A 84 -8.22 -14.87 15.77
CA GLY A 84 -7.36 -16.05 15.68
C GLY A 84 -7.49 -16.87 14.39
N PHE A 85 -8.32 -16.42 13.43
CA PHE A 85 -8.65 -17.18 12.22
C PHE A 85 -7.59 -17.04 11.10
N LEU A 86 -6.78 -15.97 11.10
CA LEU A 86 -5.74 -15.74 10.08
C LEU A 86 -4.31 -15.98 10.61
N LYS A 87 -4.10 -16.94 11.52
CA LYS A 87 -2.75 -17.41 11.90
C LYS A 87 -1.96 -18.00 10.73
N LYS A 88 -2.68 -18.44 9.70
CA LYS A 88 -2.12 -18.96 8.43
C LYS A 88 -1.78 -17.85 7.43
N LEU A 89 -2.29 -16.63 7.64
CA LEU A 89 -2.02 -15.53 6.72
C LEU A 89 -0.56 -15.13 6.85
N ARG A 90 0.19 -15.35 5.77
CA ARG A 90 1.57 -14.94 5.69
C ARG A 90 1.63 -13.42 5.61
N SER A 91 2.37 -12.81 6.53
CA SER A 91 2.66 -11.39 6.42
C SER A 91 3.75 -11.13 5.37
N VAL A 92 3.62 -9.99 4.68
CA VAL A 92 4.68 -9.44 3.85
C VAL A 92 5.15 -8.13 4.49
N ASN A 93 6.45 -8.04 4.76
CA ASN A 93 7.04 -6.84 5.33
C ASN A 93 7.63 -5.99 4.21
N VAL A 94 7.64 -4.67 4.40
CA VAL A 94 8.38 -3.73 3.55
C VAL A 94 7.93 -3.75 2.07
N MET A 95 6.65 -4.03 1.81
CA MET A 95 6.06 -4.10 0.46
C MET A 95 5.81 -2.74 -0.22
N ASN A 96 6.11 -1.63 0.46
CA ASN A 96 5.95 -0.23 0.02
C ASN A 96 7.33 0.45 -0.06
N PRO A 97 7.52 1.61 -0.73
CA PRO A 97 6.51 2.54 -1.24
C PRO A 97 6.06 2.31 -2.68
N ILE A 98 6.75 1.47 -3.46
CA ILE A 98 6.37 1.18 -4.85
C ILE A 98 6.04 -0.30 -5.03
N VAL A 99 5.25 -0.63 -6.05
CA VAL A 99 4.84 -2.00 -6.36
C VAL A 99 6.01 -2.97 -6.59
N GLY A 100 7.17 -2.47 -7.02
CA GLY A 100 8.40 -3.26 -7.10
C GLY A 100 8.84 -3.84 -5.74
N ASN A 101 8.63 -3.10 -4.64
CA ASN A 101 8.91 -3.61 -3.29
C ASN A 101 8.03 -4.80 -2.93
N LEU A 102 6.74 -4.77 -3.31
CA LEU A 102 5.85 -5.91 -3.18
C LEU A 102 6.35 -7.08 -4.04
N GLY A 103 6.74 -6.84 -5.29
CA GLY A 103 7.27 -7.90 -6.16
C GLY A 103 8.44 -8.66 -5.52
N VAL A 104 9.43 -7.93 -4.98
CA VAL A 104 10.58 -8.51 -4.27
C VAL A 104 10.12 -9.24 -3.00
N SER A 105 9.32 -8.58 -2.16
CA SER A 105 8.91 -9.13 -0.86
C SER A 105 8.00 -10.35 -1.01
N ALA A 106 7.13 -10.38 -2.03
CA ALA A 106 6.29 -11.51 -2.35
C ALA A 106 7.10 -12.67 -2.93
N ALA A 107 8.07 -12.42 -3.81
CA ALA A 107 8.95 -13.47 -4.32
C ALA A 107 9.71 -14.16 -3.17
N LEU A 108 10.25 -13.37 -2.24
CA LEU A 108 10.89 -13.87 -1.01
C LEU A 108 9.88 -14.61 -0.11
N GLY A 109 8.67 -14.05 0.06
CA GLY A 109 7.58 -14.63 0.83
C GLY A 109 7.11 -15.98 0.30
N LEU A 110 7.14 -16.18 -1.01
CA LEU A 110 6.83 -17.45 -1.70
C LEU A 110 8.00 -18.44 -1.67
N GLY A 111 9.16 -18.05 -1.15
CA GLY A 111 10.32 -18.93 -1.00
C GLY A 111 11.18 -19.08 -2.25
N PHE A 112 11.07 -18.18 -3.23
CA PHE A 112 11.97 -18.19 -4.39
C PHE A 112 13.41 -17.89 -3.94
N GLU A 113 14.36 -18.76 -4.32
CA GLU A 113 15.76 -18.64 -3.91
C GLU A 113 16.64 -17.94 -4.96
N ARG A 114 16.17 -17.83 -6.21
CA ARG A 114 16.91 -17.21 -7.31
C ARG A 114 16.04 -16.18 -7.99
N ILE A 115 16.30 -14.91 -7.73
CA ILE A 115 15.45 -13.79 -8.15
C ILE A 115 16.25 -12.87 -9.07
N TYR A 116 15.66 -12.49 -10.21
CA TYR A 116 16.25 -11.56 -11.17
C TYR A 116 15.36 -10.32 -11.28
N LEU A 117 15.94 -9.14 -11.04
CA LEU A 117 15.23 -7.87 -11.00
C LEU A 117 15.40 -7.13 -12.33
N PHE A 118 14.31 -6.85 -13.02
CA PHE A 118 14.28 -6.11 -14.28
C PHE A 118 13.38 -4.88 -14.15
N GLY A 119 13.83 -3.74 -14.67
CA GLY A 119 13.06 -2.48 -14.64
C GLY A 119 12.85 -1.91 -13.24
N LEU A 120 13.60 -2.37 -12.23
CA LEU A 120 13.59 -1.80 -10.88
C LEU A 120 14.70 -0.77 -10.76
N ASP A 121 14.58 0.33 -11.52
CA ASP A 121 15.65 1.29 -11.67
C ASP A 121 15.83 2.17 -10.41
N ASN A 122 14.77 2.57 -9.71
CA ASN A 122 14.85 3.44 -8.52
C ASN A 122 15.73 4.71 -8.68
N GLY A 123 15.88 5.19 -9.91
CA GLY A 123 16.77 6.28 -10.28
C GLY A 123 17.21 6.16 -11.73
N LYS A 124 17.82 7.20 -12.27
CA LYS A 124 18.32 7.22 -13.65
C LYS A 124 19.76 7.73 -13.72
N PRO A 125 20.55 7.33 -14.73
CA PRO A 125 21.83 7.97 -14.97
C PRO A 125 21.69 9.49 -15.00
N HIS A 126 22.56 10.21 -14.30
CA HIS A 126 22.48 11.67 -14.15
C HIS A 126 22.39 12.41 -15.49
N GLU A 127 22.96 11.82 -16.55
CA GLU A 127 23.01 12.36 -17.90
C GLU A 127 21.77 12.03 -18.77
N CYS A 128 20.79 11.25 -18.26
CA CYS A 128 19.64 10.77 -19.03
C CYS A 128 18.35 11.57 -18.75
N ASN A 129 17.63 11.95 -19.82
CA ASN A 129 16.41 12.77 -19.71
C ASN A 129 15.08 11.98 -19.63
N ASN A 130 15.04 10.67 -19.89
CA ASN A 130 13.79 9.90 -19.95
C ASN A 130 13.59 8.95 -18.74
N MET A 131 12.33 8.68 -18.35
CA MET A 131 11.96 7.94 -17.13
C MET A 131 11.25 6.58 -17.37
N HIS A 132 10.74 6.32 -18.59
CA HIS A 132 9.90 5.16 -18.90
C HIS A 132 10.35 4.42 -20.16
N SER A 133 10.03 3.12 -20.25
CA SER A 133 10.30 2.30 -21.44
C SER A 133 9.51 2.83 -22.65
N GLN A 134 10.04 2.63 -23.88
CA GLN A 134 9.37 3.09 -25.11
C GLN A 134 8.03 2.35 -25.39
N PHE A 135 7.69 1.32 -24.62
CA PHE A 135 6.58 0.39 -24.90
C PHE A 135 5.32 0.60 -24.04
N THR A 136 5.28 1.59 -23.15
CA THR A 136 4.05 1.93 -22.42
C THR A 136 3.07 2.68 -23.33
N ALA A 137 2.17 1.94 -23.99
CA ALA A 137 1.12 2.51 -24.85
C ALA A 137 0.17 3.40 -24.05
N THR A 138 -0.12 3.00 -22.80
CA THR A 138 -1.02 3.72 -21.89
C THR A 138 -0.60 5.18 -21.62
N TYR A 139 0.72 5.43 -21.55
CA TYR A 139 1.28 6.73 -21.20
C TYR A 139 1.62 7.58 -22.44
N ASN A 140 1.99 6.94 -23.56
CA ASN A 140 2.42 7.64 -24.77
C ASN A 140 1.27 7.94 -25.75
N GLU A 141 0.23 7.10 -25.82
CA GLU A 141 -0.82 7.22 -26.87
C GLU A 141 -2.12 7.87 -26.37
N HIS A 142 -2.34 7.96 -25.06
CA HIS A 142 -3.63 8.43 -24.49
C HIS A 142 -3.56 9.74 -23.69
N GLY A 143 -2.45 10.48 -23.77
CA GLY A 143 -2.37 11.84 -23.23
C GLY A 143 -2.46 11.94 -21.70
N ILE A 144 -2.23 10.84 -20.97
CA ILE A 144 -2.04 10.89 -19.51
C ILE A 144 -0.65 11.47 -19.26
N ASN A 145 -0.58 12.79 -19.12
CA ASN A 145 0.62 13.46 -18.63
C ASN A 145 0.91 12.97 -17.21
N ASP A 146 2.01 12.23 -17.05
CA ASP A 146 2.65 11.93 -15.76
C ASP A 146 3.32 13.18 -15.14
N ASN A 147 2.66 14.34 -15.23
CA ASN A 147 3.15 15.56 -14.60
C ASN A 147 3.06 15.49 -13.07
N GLN A 148 2.43 14.45 -12.50
CA GLN A 148 2.43 14.18 -11.07
C GLN A 148 3.62 13.29 -10.63
N GLY A 149 4.16 12.48 -11.53
CA GLY A 149 5.42 11.75 -11.38
C GLY A 149 6.64 12.50 -11.92
N ASN A 150 6.54 13.81 -12.19
CA ASN A 150 7.70 14.69 -12.35
C ASN A 150 8.46 14.77 -11.01
N TYR A 151 9.09 13.67 -10.65
CA TYR A 151 10.07 13.64 -9.59
C TYR A 151 11.21 14.53 -10.07
N ASP A 152 11.39 15.69 -9.44
CA ASP A 152 12.50 16.58 -9.75
C ASP A 152 13.82 15.90 -9.37
N LEU A 153 14.34 15.11 -10.30
CA LEU A 153 15.60 14.38 -10.15
C LEU A 153 16.81 15.31 -10.30
N LYS A 154 16.63 16.56 -10.76
CA LYS A 154 17.74 17.50 -10.98
C LYS A 154 18.36 18.00 -9.67
N LYS A 155 17.63 17.91 -8.55
CA LYS A 155 18.13 18.15 -7.18
C LYS A 155 18.02 16.90 -6.30
N GLY A 156 17.94 15.73 -6.94
CA GLY A 156 17.62 14.46 -6.31
C GLY A 156 18.73 13.89 -5.44
N ILE A 157 18.38 12.86 -4.67
CA ILE A 157 19.33 12.04 -3.89
C ILE A 157 20.17 11.24 -4.89
N MET A 158 21.50 11.28 -4.74
CA MET A 158 22.39 10.44 -5.54
C MET A 158 22.53 9.06 -4.91
N LEU A 159 22.28 8.01 -5.69
CA LEU A 159 22.50 6.62 -5.28
C LEU A 159 23.62 6.01 -6.13
N PRO A 160 24.40 5.06 -5.59
CA PRO A 160 25.33 4.27 -6.40
C PRO A 160 24.58 3.56 -7.53
N GLY A 161 25.11 3.56 -8.75
CA GLY A 161 24.55 2.83 -9.88
C GLY A 161 24.83 1.33 -9.79
N ASN A 162 23.91 0.51 -10.27
CA ASN A 162 24.02 -0.95 -10.27
C ASN A 162 25.23 -1.43 -11.09
N PHE A 163 25.45 -0.84 -12.26
CA PHE A 163 26.58 -1.12 -13.15
C PHE A 163 27.72 -0.10 -13.00
N GLY A 164 27.84 0.51 -11.82
CA GLY A 164 28.80 1.58 -11.54
C GLY A 164 28.25 2.98 -11.77
N GLY A 165 29.07 3.99 -11.44
CA GLY A 165 28.66 5.39 -11.47
C GLY A 165 27.62 5.74 -10.40
N ASN A 166 26.88 6.83 -10.63
CA ASN A 166 25.79 7.27 -9.76
C ASN A 166 24.52 7.53 -10.57
N VAL A 167 23.38 7.29 -9.95
CA VAL A 167 22.06 7.59 -10.51
C VAL A 167 21.38 8.69 -9.68
N ALA A 168 20.70 9.60 -10.36
CA ALA A 168 19.84 10.58 -9.73
C ALA A 168 18.51 9.90 -9.35
N SER A 169 18.12 10.05 -8.09
CA SER A 169 16.92 9.46 -7.50
C SER A 169 16.12 10.51 -6.73
N ASN A 170 14.91 10.17 -6.28
CA ASN A 170 14.09 11.02 -5.41
C ASN A 170 13.93 10.34 -4.04
N TYR A 171 13.22 11.00 -3.11
CA TYR A 171 12.97 10.44 -1.79
C TYR A 171 12.24 9.09 -1.82
N ILE A 172 11.18 8.95 -2.62
CA ILE A 172 10.38 7.73 -2.72
C ILE A 172 11.18 6.57 -3.30
N PHE A 173 11.95 6.80 -4.35
CA PHE A 173 12.80 5.78 -4.97
C PHE A 173 14.01 5.40 -4.10
N SER A 174 14.62 6.37 -3.41
CA SER A 174 15.66 6.08 -2.41
C SER A 174 15.12 5.26 -1.24
N LEU A 175 13.91 5.58 -0.77
CA LEU A 175 13.23 4.81 0.26
C LEU A 175 12.89 3.40 -0.24
N ALA A 176 12.38 3.27 -1.47
CA ALA A 176 12.13 1.98 -2.12
C ALA A 176 13.39 1.11 -2.18
N ASN A 177 14.52 1.70 -2.59
CA ASN A 177 15.81 1.03 -2.64
C ASN A 177 16.19 0.49 -1.26
N ARG A 178 16.19 1.36 -0.24
CA ARG A 178 16.52 0.99 1.15
C ARG A 178 15.59 -0.09 1.71
N HIS A 179 14.32 -0.04 1.34
CA HIS A 179 13.33 -1.03 1.74
C HIS A 179 13.58 -2.41 1.09
N MET A 180 13.96 -2.45 -0.19
CA MET A 180 14.39 -3.69 -0.85
C MET A 180 15.64 -4.26 -0.17
N GLU A 181 16.64 -3.42 0.10
CA GLU A 181 17.86 -3.83 0.81
C GLU A 181 17.57 -4.44 2.18
N LEU A 182 16.68 -3.81 2.95
CA LEU A 182 16.26 -4.29 4.26
C LEU A 182 15.63 -5.68 4.15
N VAL A 183 14.62 -5.88 3.30
CA VAL A 183 13.94 -7.18 3.20
C VAL A 183 14.89 -8.25 2.65
N ILE A 184 15.73 -7.93 1.67
CA ILE A 184 16.74 -8.85 1.15
C ILE A 184 17.72 -9.28 2.26
N SER A 185 18.20 -8.33 3.06
CA SER A 185 19.14 -8.62 4.15
C SER A 185 18.52 -9.54 5.21
N LEU A 186 17.24 -9.36 5.54
CA LEU A 186 16.52 -10.19 6.50
C LEU A 186 16.37 -11.62 5.98
N TYR A 187 15.96 -11.78 4.72
CA TYR A 187 15.78 -13.11 4.14
C TYR A 187 17.10 -13.84 3.90
N LYS A 188 18.19 -13.15 3.53
CA LYS A 188 19.52 -13.78 3.41
C LYS A 188 20.05 -14.33 4.72
N LYS A 189 19.70 -13.71 5.86
CA LYS A 189 20.04 -14.26 7.19
C LYS A 189 19.30 -15.56 7.48
N LEU A 190 18.10 -15.74 6.93
CA LEU A 190 17.27 -16.93 7.13
C LEU A 190 17.54 -18.03 6.08
N ASN A 191 17.97 -17.66 4.88
CA ASN A 191 18.27 -18.59 3.79
C ASN A 191 19.60 -18.23 3.10
N SER A 192 20.64 -19.01 3.37
CA SER A 192 21.97 -18.84 2.77
C SER A 192 22.04 -19.17 1.28
N LYS A 193 21.03 -19.86 0.72
CA LYS A 193 20.94 -20.18 -0.71
C LYS A 193 20.36 -19.05 -1.55
N LEU A 194 19.81 -18.01 -0.91
CA LEU A 194 19.15 -16.90 -1.58
C LEU A 194 20.15 -16.08 -2.42
N GLN A 195 19.93 -16.08 -3.73
CA GLN A 195 20.66 -15.30 -4.72
C GLN A 195 19.70 -14.34 -5.42
N ILE A 196 20.06 -13.06 -5.42
CA ILE A 196 19.29 -12.01 -6.06
C ILE A 196 20.23 -11.28 -7.00
N TYR A 197 19.77 -11.07 -8.22
CA TYR A 197 20.51 -10.44 -9.30
C TYR A 197 19.76 -9.20 -9.76
N ASN A 198 20.42 -8.05 -9.72
CA ASN A 198 19.88 -6.82 -10.25
C ASN A 198 20.34 -6.66 -11.70
N CYS A 199 19.39 -6.77 -12.63
CA CYS A 199 19.61 -6.62 -14.07
C CYS A 199 19.19 -5.24 -14.57
N SER A 200 18.82 -4.33 -13.67
CA SER A 200 18.29 -3.00 -14.00
C SER A 200 19.44 -1.98 -14.10
N GLY A 201 19.31 -1.02 -15.01
CA GLY A 201 20.32 0.02 -15.28
C GLY A 201 20.28 1.20 -14.31
N GLY A 202 19.53 1.08 -13.22
CA GLY A 202 19.35 2.13 -12.21
C GLY A 202 20.23 1.97 -10.97
N ALA A 203 19.66 2.24 -9.81
CA ALA A 203 20.31 2.21 -8.52
C ALA A 203 20.77 0.79 -8.15
N ARG A 204 21.93 0.72 -7.51
CA ARG A 204 22.41 -0.48 -6.83
C ARG A 204 21.50 -0.76 -5.65
N ILE A 205 21.11 -2.03 -5.52
CA ILE A 205 20.35 -2.55 -4.37
C ILE A 205 21.32 -3.45 -3.60
N ASP A 206 21.75 -3.03 -2.41
CA ASP A 206 22.59 -3.86 -1.56
C ASP A 206 21.94 -5.23 -1.24
N GLY A 207 22.74 -6.28 -1.39
CA GLY A 207 22.27 -7.67 -1.31
C GLY A 207 21.81 -8.26 -2.64
N ALA A 208 21.65 -7.47 -3.70
CA ALA A 208 21.51 -7.96 -5.07
C ALA A 208 22.84 -7.83 -5.83
N LEU A 209 23.21 -8.86 -6.59
CA LEU A 209 24.41 -8.87 -7.43
C LEU A 209 24.10 -8.18 -8.77
N ALA A 210 24.91 -7.21 -9.18
CA ALA A 210 24.79 -6.63 -10.50
C ALA A 210 25.07 -7.71 -11.57
N GLN A 211 24.18 -7.87 -12.55
CA GLN A 211 24.36 -8.79 -13.67
C GLN A 211 23.67 -8.23 -14.91
N HIS A 212 24.37 -8.13 -16.04
CA HIS A 212 23.71 -7.67 -17.27
C HIS A 212 22.80 -8.77 -17.84
N SER A 213 21.70 -8.38 -18.47
CA SER A 213 20.69 -9.33 -18.95
C SER A 213 21.19 -10.25 -20.07
N ASP A 214 22.15 -9.80 -20.87
CA ASP A 214 22.82 -10.56 -21.92
C ASP A 214 23.81 -11.61 -21.39
N GLU A 215 24.23 -11.49 -20.14
CA GLU A 215 25.08 -12.46 -19.44
C GLU A 215 24.27 -13.59 -18.79
N LEU A 216 22.93 -13.52 -18.83
CA LEU A 216 22.07 -14.51 -18.19
C LEU A 216 22.04 -15.82 -18.96
N THR A 217 22.59 -16.88 -18.37
CA THR A 217 22.54 -18.23 -18.93
C THR A 217 21.61 -19.12 -18.13
N PHE A 218 20.52 -19.58 -18.75
CA PHE A 218 19.56 -20.50 -18.13
C PHE A 218 19.73 -21.96 -18.55
N ALA A 219 20.62 -22.25 -19.51
CA ALA A 219 20.78 -23.58 -20.11
C ALA A 219 21.12 -24.69 -19.11
N ASN A 220 21.74 -24.34 -17.97
CA ASN A 220 22.13 -25.30 -16.94
C ASN A 220 21.03 -25.56 -15.90
N PHE A 221 19.86 -24.91 -16.01
CA PHE A 221 18.75 -25.13 -15.10
C PHE A 221 17.73 -26.10 -15.71
N PRO A 222 17.13 -26.99 -14.90
CA PRO A 222 16.05 -27.82 -15.38
C PRO A 222 14.86 -26.96 -15.78
N ASN A 223 14.13 -27.40 -16.81
CA ASN A 223 12.84 -26.79 -17.13
C ASN A 223 11.91 -26.93 -15.92
N ILE A 224 11.33 -25.81 -15.52
CA ILE A 224 10.36 -25.77 -14.42
C ILE A 224 8.98 -26.09 -14.99
N ASP A 225 8.29 -27.06 -14.40
CA ASP A 225 6.86 -27.23 -14.62
C ASP A 225 6.11 -26.08 -13.93
N LYS A 226 5.87 -25.01 -14.71
CA LYS A 226 5.16 -23.83 -14.23
C LYS A 226 3.76 -24.16 -13.75
N GLN A 227 3.07 -25.12 -14.38
CA GLN A 227 1.70 -25.46 -14.00
C GLN A 227 1.68 -26.16 -12.65
N ALA A 228 2.58 -27.12 -12.43
CA ALA A 228 2.73 -27.78 -11.13
C ALA A 228 3.06 -26.76 -10.03
N LEU A 229 3.96 -25.80 -10.30
CA LEU A 229 4.30 -24.76 -9.33
C LEU A 229 3.12 -23.81 -9.04
N MET A 230 2.36 -23.41 -10.05
CA MET A 230 1.15 -22.60 -9.85
C MET A 230 0.10 -23.35 -9.04
N ASN A 231 -0.13 -24.63 -9.34
CA ASN A 231 -1.05 -25.48 -8.58
C ASN A 231 -0.61 -25.59 -7.11
N PHE A 232 0.69 -25.79 -6.84
CA PHE A 232 1.22 -25.80 -5.48
C PHE A 232 1.00 -24.47 -4.76
N ILE A 233 1.22 -23.33 -5.43
CA ILE A 233 0.96 -22.02 -4.85
C ILE A 233 -0.52 -21.86 -4.51
N HIS A 234 -1.42 -22.25 -5.41
CA HIS A 234 -2.87 -22.11 -5.23
C HIS A 234 -3.47 -23.08 -4.20
N GLN A 235 -2.94 -24.30 -4.08
CA GLN A 235 -3.53 -25.37 -3.27
C GLN A 235 -2.83 -25.55 -1.91
N ASP A 236 -1.51 -25.38 -1.86
CA ASP A 236 -0.71 -25.69 -0.68
C ASP A 236 -0.17 -24.43 0.02
N MET A 237 0.09 -23.35 -0.73
CA MET A 237 0.58 -22.09 -0.15
C MET A 237 -0.52 -21.07 0.14
N SER A 238 -1.71 -21.24 -0.44
CA SER A 238 -2.88 -20.43 -0.16
C SER A 238 -4.02 -21.24 0.44
N PHE A 239 -5.01 -20.54 0.97
CA PHE A 239 -6.25 -21.11 1.45
C PHE A 239 -7.39 -20.19 1.06
N ASP A 240 -8.56 -20.76 0.78
CA ASP A 240 -9.75 -19.98 0.49
C ASP A 240 -10.31 -19.37 1.77
N LEU A 241 -10.54 -18.06 1.73
CA LEU A 241 -11.21 -17.33 2.80
C LEU A 241 -12.70 -17.22 2.49
N SER A 242 -13.46 -18.25 2.86
CA SER A 242 -14.91 -18.30 2.68
C SER A 242 -15.63 -17.67 3.87
N LEU A 243 -16.04 -16.40 3.72
CA LEU A 243 -16.75 -15.65 4.75
C LEU A 243 -18.14 -15.23 4.27
N THR A 244 -19.13 -15.38 5.14
CA THR A 244 -20.43 -14.76 4.92
C THR A 244 -20.36 -13.27 5.27
N GLU A 245 -21.33 -12.49 4.78
CA GLU A 245 -21.44 -11.08 5.16
C GLU A 245 -21.61 -10.91 6.69
N ASP A 246 -22.33 -11.83 7.32
CA ASP A 246 -22.52 -11.86 8.77
C ASP A 246 -21.21 -12.16 9.52
N ASP A 247 -20.37 -13.03 8.98
CA ASP A 247 -19.02 -13.25 9.53
C ASP A 247 -18.22 -11.96 9.46
N CYS A 248 -18.16 -11.31 8.29
CA CYS A 248 -17.45 -10.05 8.11
C CYS A 248 -17.94 -8.95 9.07
N LYS A 249 -19.26 -8.79 9.25
CA LYS A 249 -19.85 -7.83 10.19
C LYS A 249 -19.46 -8.14 11.64
N LYS A 250 -19.56 -9.40 12.05
CA LYS A 250 -19.14 -9.84 13.40
C LYS A 250 -17.65 -9.56 13.61
N TRP A 251 -16.82 -9.77 12.59
CA TRP A 251 -15.37 -9.65 12.69
C TRP A 251 -14.90 -8.22 12.84
N CYS A 252 -15.58 -7.25 12.20
CA CYS A 252 -15.25 -5.84 12.31
C CYS A 252 -15.23 -5.36 13.78
N SER A 253 -15.93 -6.04 14.69
CA SER A 253 -15.85 -5.78 16.15
C SER A 253 -16.12 -4.31 16.53
N PRO A 254 -17.22 -3.69 16.05
CA PRO A 254 -17.52 -2.27 16.29
C PRO A 254 -17.51 -1.89 17.77
N LEU A 255 -17.96 -2.78 18.66
CA LEU A 255 -17.95 -2.56 20.11
C LEU A 255 -16.54 -2.36 20.70
N LEU A 256 -15.53 -3.08 20.19
CA LEU A 256 -14.14 -2.90 20.66
C LEU A 256 -13.58 -1.55 20.20
N PHE A 257 -13.86 -1.17 18.96
CA PHE A 257 -13.46 0.11 18.41
C PHE A 257 -14.15 1.29 19.12
N GLU A 258 -15.47 1.17 19.34
CA GLU A 258 -16.26 2.13 20.10
C GLU A 258 -15.72 2.30 21.52
N LYS A 259 -15.43 1.20 22.22
CA LYS A 259 -14.84 1.26 23.56
C LYS A 259 -13.53 2.04 23.55
N ALA A 260 -12.63 1.77 22.60
CA ALA A 260 -11.38 2.51 22.48
C ALA A 260 -11.61 4.01 22.25
N CYS A 261 -12.53 4.38 21.36
CA CYS A 261 -12.91 5.78 21.13
C CYS A 261 -13.50 6.44 22.38
N ASN A 262 -14.37 5.75 23.10
CA ASN A 262 -15.01 6.29 24.31
C ASN A 262 -13.99 6.47 25.45
N GLU A 263 -13.04 5.55 25.65
CA GLU A 263 -11.97 5.73 26.65
C GLU A 263 -11.06 6.92 26.31
N LEU A 264 -10.73 7.11 25.03
CA LEU A 264 -9.97 8.28 24.57
C LEU A 264 -10.76 9.59 24.74
N SER A 265 -12.06 9.58 24.47
CA SER A 265 -12.94 10.77 24.61
C SER A 265 -13.08 11.20 26.08
N LYS A 266 -13.24 10.24 27.00
CA LYS A 266 -13.38 10.48 28.45
C LYS A 266 -12.19 11.23 29.05
N LEU A 267 -10.98 11.01 28.53
CA LEU A 267 -9.78 11.73 28.95
C LEU A 267 -9.89 13.26 28.77
N TRP A 268 -10.81 13.72 27.92
CA TRP A 268 -10.99 15.13 27.58
C TRP A 268 -12.37 15.69 27.95
N ASP A 269 -13.07 15.06 28.90
CA ASP A 269 -14.37 15.56 29.38
C ASP A 269 -14.26 16.89 30.14
N ASN A 270 -13.12 17.14 30.77
CA ASN A 270 -12.83 18.40 31.44
C ASN A 270 -11.71 19.15 30.72
N CYS A 271 -11.87 20.48 30.59
CA CYS A 271 -10.80 21.34 30.11
C CYS A 271 -9.67 21.38 31.16
N PRO A 272 -8.40 21.12 30.78
CA PRO A 272 -7.26 21.38 31.64
C PRO A 272 -7.22 22.85 32.08
N VAL A 273 -6.58 23.16 33.22
CA VAL A 273 -6.56 24.51 33.82
C VAL A 273 -5.26 25.28 33.56
N SER A 274 -4.21 24.60 33.09
CA SER A 274 -2.90 25.19 32.81
C SER A 274 -2.27 24.56 31.57
N ARG A 275 -1.22 25.19 31.01
CA ARG A 275 -0.46 24.57 29.92
C ARG A 275 0.16 23.24 30.32
N VAL A 276 0.67 23.17 31.55
CA VAL A 276 1.28 21.96 32.10
C VAL A 276 0.26 20.83 32.17
N ASP A 277 -0.95 21.10 32.67
CA ASP A 277 -2.00 20.08 32.75
C ASP A 277 -2.50 19.67 31.38
N PHE A 278 -2.54 20.60 30.42
CA PHE A 278 -2.89 20.28 29.04
C PHE A 278 -1.88 19.32 28.40
N VAL A 279 -0.57 19.59 28.53
CA VAL A 279 0.48 18.70 28.00
C VAL A 279 0.43 17.33 28.67
N LYS A 280 0.24 17.27 30.00
CA LYS A 280 0.05 15.99 30.72
C LYS A 280 -1.17 15.23 30.20
N GLN A 281 -2.23 15.93 29.78
CA GLN A 281 -3.42 15.28 29.23
C GLN A 281 -3.18 14.71 27.82
N LEU A 282 -2.38 15.39 26.98
CA LEU A 282 -1.90 14.86 25.70
C LEU A 282 -1.03 13.60 25.91
N GLU A 283 -0.10 13.65 26.87
CA GLU A 283 0.76 12.53 27.26
C GLU A 283 -0.08 11.31 27.67
N LYS A 284 -0.99 11.46 28.63
CA LYS A 284 -1.92 10.38 29.05
C LYS A 284 -2.70 9.77 27.89
N THR A 285 -3.11 10.60 26.92
CA THR A 285 -3.86 10.11 25.76
C THR A 285 -2.96 9.31 24.81
N SER A 286 -1.71 9.73 24.63
CA SER A 286 -0.70 8.96 23.88
C SER A 286 -0.31 7.67 24.58
N GLU A 287 -0.21 7.65 25.90
CA GLU A 287 0.01 6.43 26.70
C GLU A 287 -1.14 5.42 26.53
N LEU A 288 -2.39 5.89 26.51
CA LEU A 288 -3.55 5.05 26.24
C LEU A 288 -3.50 4.48 24.81
N LEU A 289 -3.19 5.29 23.80
CA LEU A 289 -2.99 4.81 22.42
C LEU A 289 -1.87 3.77 22.34
N TRP A 290 -0.76 4.00 23.02
CA TRP A 290 0.34 3.04 23.08
C TRP A 290 -0.08 1.71 23.73
N THR A 291 -0.87 1.78 24.81
CA THR A 291 -1.42 0.60 25.49
C THR A 291 -2.33 -0.19 24.56
N LEU A 292 -3.22 0.49 23.83
CA LEU A 292 -4.06 -0.14 22.80
C LEU A 292 -3.21 -0.75 21.68
N SER A 293 -2.16 -0.06 21.24
CA SER A 293 -1.24 -0.56 20.21
C SER A 293 -0.42 -1.79 20.66
N SER A 294 -0.29 -2.01 21.97
CA SER A 294 0.54 -3.09 22.52
C SER A 294 -0.24 -4.40 22.72
N SER A 295 -1.57 -4.36 22.65
CA SER A 295 -2.44 -5.53 22.78
C SER A 295 -2.95 -5.97 21.41
N ILE A 296 -2.85 -7.28 21.11
CA ILE A 296 -3.35 -7.82 19.84
C ILE A 296 -4.87 -7.62 19.66
N GLN A 297 -5.63 -7.57 20.75
CA GLN A 297 -7.08 -7.37 20.76
C GLN A 297 -7.50 -5.94 20.39
N THR A 298 -6.61 -4.96 20.55
CA THR A 298 -6.95 -3.54 20.40
C THR A 298 -6.02 -2.78 19.45
N ARG A 299 -4.94 -3.42 18.97
CA ARG A 299 -3.97 -2.79 18.07
C ARG A 299 -4.61 -2.25 16.80
N PHE A 300 -5.60 -2.95 16.23
CA PHE A 300 -6.31 -2.46 15.04
C PHE A 300 -6.94 -1.08 15.27
N ALA A 301 -7.50 -0.84 16.46
CA ALA A 301 -8.12 0.43 16.82
C ALA A 301 -7.07 1.53 16.95
N ALA A 302 -5.93 1.23 17.59
CA ALA A 302 -4.80 2.16 17.65
C ALA A 302 -4.29 2.53 16.25
N CYS A 303 -4.09 1.55 15.37
CA CYS A 303 -3.67 1.79 13.98
C CYS A 303 -4.60 2.73 13.21
N LEU A 304 -5.91 2.65 13.45
CA LEU A 304 -6.91 3.52 12.79
C LEU A 304 -6.96 4.94 13.37
N LEU A 305 -6.60 5.11 14.64
CA LEU A 305 -6.76 6.38 15.37
C LEU A 305 -5.47 7.19 15.42
N GLU A 306 -4.32 6.55 15.64
CA GLU A 306 -3.05 7.17 16.02
C GLU A 306 -2.64 8.34 15.13
N GLY A 307 -2.62 8.17 13.81
CA GLY A 307 -2.19 9.22 12.88
C GLY A 307 -3.02 10.51 12.98
N THR A 308 -4.35 10.38 13.07
CA THR A 308 -5.24 11.53 13.23
C THR A 308 -5.10 12.18 14.60
N VAL A 309 -5.03 11.37 15.66
CA VAL A 309 -4.87 11.89 17.04
C VAL A 309 -3.56 12.68 17.17
N GLN A 310 -2.45 12.14 16.67
CA GLN A 310 -1.16 12.84 16.72
C GLN A 310 -1.17 14.15 15.92
N THR A 311 -1.84 14.17 14.77
CA THR A 311 -2.01 15.40 13.97
C THR A 311 -2.79 16.47 14.75
N ILE A 312 -3.88 16.07 15.41
CA ILE A 312 -4.67 16.98 16.26
C ILE A 312 -3.82 17.47 17.45
N PHE A 313 -2.97 16.63 18.03
CA PHE A 313 -2.10 17.03 19.14
C PHE A 313 -1.08 18.08 18.73
N ILE A 314 -0.48 17.94 17.55
CA ILE A 314 0.40 18.97 16.98
C ILE A 314 -0.35 20.30 16.83
N MET A 315 -1.58 20.27 16.31
CA MET A 315 -2.41 21.47 16.19
C MET A 315 -2.78 22.08 17.54
N ALA A 316 -3.14 21.26 18.53
CA ALA A 316 -3.48 21.71 19.87
C ALA A 316 -2.27 22.33 20.59
N LEU A 317 -1.08 21.74 20.45
CA LEU A 317 0.17 22.30 20.99
C LEU A 317 0.51 23.64 20.32
N ASN A 318 0.36 23.74 19.01
CA ASN A 318 0.55 25.02 18.31
C ASN A 318 -0.39 26.10 18.86
N ALA A 319 -1.68 25.79 19.05
CA ALA A 319 -2.63 26.71 19.65
C ALA A 319 -2.26 27.10 21.10
N LEU A 320 -1.78 26.13 21.90
CA LEU A 320 -1.41 26.31 23.31
C LEU A 320 -0.20 27.24 23.51
N TYR A 321 0.75 27.24 22.58
CA TYR A 321 1.97 28.04 22.66
C TYR A 321 1.97 29.29 21.77
N HIS A 322 0.93 29.48 20.95
CA HIS A 322 0.80 30.68 20.11
C HIS A 322 0.38 31.92 20.90
N LEU A 323 -0.39 31.75 21.98
CA LEU A 323 -0.90 32.86 22.81
C LEU A 323 -0.11 32.98 24.10
N GLY A 324 0.18 34.23 24.52
CA GLY A 324 0.90 34.50 25.77
C GLY A 324 0.06 34.32 27.03
N ASN A 325 -1.19 34.80 27.03
CA ASN A 325 -2.11 34.64 28.16
C ASN A 325 -2.51 33.15 28.32
N GLU A 326 -2.32 32.59 29.52
CA GLU A 326 -2.49 31.16 29.77
C GLU A 326 -3.94 30.69 29.63
N ASP A 327 -4.89 31.38 30.27
CA ASP A 327 -6.31 31.00 30.20
C ASP A 327 -6.81 31.00 28.75
N GLN A 328 -6.47 32.04 27.99
CA GLN A 328 -6.82 32.12 26.57
C GLN A 328 -6.14 31.03 25.73
N ALA A 329 -4.87 30.73 26.00
CA ALA A 329 -4.13 29.69 25.31
C ALA A 329 -4.74 28.30 25.53
N VAL A 330 -5.04 27.96 26.78
CA VAL A 330 -5.66 26.69 27.17
C VAL A 330 -7.05 26.56 26.56
N LEU A 331 -7.89 27.60 26.65
CA LEU A 331 -9.22 27.60 26.04
C LEU A 331 -9.15 27.45 24.51
N THR A 332 -8.18 28.08 23.85
CA THR A 332 -8.00 27.99 22.40
C THR A 332 -7.54 26.60 21.98
N ALA A 333 -6.58 26.01 22.69
CA ALA A 333 -6.14 24.64 22.46
C ALA A 333 -7.28 23.63 22.71
N TYR A 334 -8.12 23.86 23.73
CA TYR A 334 -9.26 22.99 24.02
C TYR A 334 -10.34 23.04 22.93
N LYS A 335 -10.48 24.14 22.18
CA LYS A 335 -11.33 24.16 20.97
C LYS A 335 -10.83 23.18 19.90
N VAL A 336 -9.52 23.01 19.76
CA VAL A 336 -8.94 21.99 18.86
C VAL A 336 -9.28 20.58 19.35
N ILE A 337 -9.28 20.35 20.66
CA ILE A 337 -9.70 19.08 21.27
C ILE A 337 -11.18 18.78 21.02
N LYS A 338 -12.05 19.78 20.89
CA LYS A 338 -13.43 19.53 20.45
C LYS A 338 -13.49 18.87 19.07
N CYS A 339 -12.61 19.25 18.14
CA CYS A 339 -12.50 18.57 16.84
C CYS A 339 -12.06 17.11 16.98
N PHE A 340 -11.21 16.80 17.97
CA PHE A 340 -10.86 15.42 18.32
C PHE A 340 -12.06 14.61 18.81
N LYS A 341 -12.90 15.17 19.69
CA LYS A 341 -14.13 14.49 20.13
C LYS A 341 -15.09 14.23 18.96
N ASN A 342 -15.29 15.23 18.10
CA ASN A 342 -16.09 15.09 16.88
C ASN A 342 -15.54 14.00 15.95
N PHE A 343 -14.21 13.95 15.77
CA PHE A 343 -13.54 12.89 15.02
C PHE A 343 -13.81 11.51 15.61
N LEU A 344 -13.69 11.32 16.93
CA LEU A 344 -13.97 10.05 17.57
C LEU A 344 -15.44 9.63 17.41
N ASP A 345 -16.37 10.58 17.50
CA ASP A 345 -17.79 10.32 17.28
C ASP A 345 -18.11 9.90 15.85
N ASP A 346 -17.47 10.53 14.87
CA ASP A 346 -17.60 10.17 13.47
C ASP A 346 -16.91 8.84 13.17
N ALA A 347 -15.71 8.61 13.72
CA ALA A 347 -14.96 7.39 13.53
C ALA A 347 -15.78 6.16 13.96
N LYS A 348 -16.48 6.23 15.11
CA LYS A 348 -17.38 5.16 15.57
C LYS A 348 -18.45 4.83 14.51
N LYS A 349 -19.17 5.86 14.02
CA LYS A 349 -20.23 5.69 13.02
C LYS A 349 -19.70 5.15 11.70
N LEU A 350 -18.55 5.66 11.23
CA LEU A 350 -17.93 5.20 9.99
C LEU A 350 -17.46 3.75 10.11
N PHE A 351 -16.96 3.37 11.27
CA PHE A 351 -16.49 2.00 11.52
C PHE A 351 -17.63 0.98 11.53
N GLU A 352 -18.83 1.36 11.96
CA GLU A 352 -20.05 0.54 11.85
C GLU A 352 -20.45 0.22 10.40
N LEU A 353 -19.99 1.03 9.43
CA LEU A 353 -20.26 0.80 8.01
C LEU A 353 -19.37 -0.29 7.41
N LEU A 354 -18.37 -0.79 8.13
CA LEU A 354 -17.56 -1.93 7.69
C LEU A 354 -18.39 -3.23 7.66
N PRO A 355 -18.14 -4.13 6.69
CA PRO A 355 -17.06 -4.09 5.69
C PRO A 355 -17.35 -3.26 4.44
N ASN A 356 -18.53 -2.63 4.35
CA ASN A 356 -19.02 -1.98 3.13
C ASN A 356 -18.48 -0.55 2.92
N TYR A 357 -17.75 -0.01 3.89
CA TYR A 357 -17.09 1.30 3.81
C TYR A 357 -15.81 1.24 2.97
N ILE A 358 -15.97 1.14 1.65
CA ILE A 358 -14.88 0.95 0.68
C ILE A 358 -14.64 2.27 -0.07
N LEU A 359 -13.37 2.61 -0.34
CA LEU A 359 -13.01 3.81 -1.11
C LEU A 359 -13.74 3.81 -2.48
N GLY A 360 -14.29 4.94 -2.90
CA GLY A 360 -15.28 5.00 -4.00
C GLY A 360 -16.72 4.79 -3.51
N GLU A 361 -17.09 3.56 -3.16
CA GLU A 361 -18.48 3.18 -2.81
C GLU A 361 -19.02 3.88 -1.55
N HIS A 362 -18.16 4.15 -0.57
CA HIS A 362 -18.49 4.86 0.68
C HIS A 362 -19.20 6.21 0.45
N ARG A 363 -19.00 6.83 -0.72
CA ARG A 363 -19.68 8.06 -1.11
C ARG A 363 -21.19 7.94 -1.07
N HIS A 364 -21.73 6.80 -1.48
CA HIS A 364 -23.17 6.54 -1.46
C HIS A 364 -23.68 6.40 -0.03
N LEU A 365 -22.88 5.81 0.86
CA LEU A 365 -23.23 5.64 2.28
C LEU A 365 -23.29 6.97 3.03
N LEU A 366 -22.54 7.97 2.59
CA LEU A 366 -22.48 9.31 3.20
C LEU A 366 -23.23 10.38 2.39
N ASN A 367 -24.07 10.00 1.43
CA ASN A 367 -24.81 10.93 0.56
C ASN A 367 -23.89 11.98 -0.12
N GLY A 368 -22.70 11.57 -0.52
CA GLY A 368 -21.69 12.41 -1.16
C GLY A 368 -20.94 13.36 -0.23
N ARG A 369 -21.10 13.25 1.09
CA ARG A 369 -20.38 14.06 2.09
C ARG A 369 -19.15 13.35 2.64
N LEU A 370 -18.19 14.13 3.15
CA LEU A 370 -16.96 13.59 3.75
C LEU A 370 -17.18 12.98 5.15
N GLY A 371 -18.24 13.39 5.86
CA GLY A 371 -18.52 12.98 7.23
C GLY A 371 -19.87 13.51 7.71
N PHE A 372 -19.97 13.80 9.01
CA PHE A 372 -21.22 14.22 9.64
C PHE A 372 -21.19 15.69 10.06
N ASP A 373 -22.37 16.30 10.19
CA ASP A 373 -22.51 17.64 10.75
C ASP A 373 -22.30 17.61 12.27
N HIS A 374 -21.53 18.58 12.77
CA HIS A 374 -21.35 18.89 14.19
C HIS A 374 -21.80 20.33 14.46
N GLU A 375 -21.96 20.69 15.74
CA GLU A 375 -22.52 21.99 16.19
C GLU A 375 -21.89 23.20 15.48
N GLU A 376 -20.56 23.23 15.37
CA GLU A 376 -19.79 24.34 14.78
C GLU A 376 -19.11 23.96 13.44
N SER A 377 -19.41 22.78 12.87
CA SER A 377 -18.73 22.27 11.67
C SER A 377 -19.67 21.48 10.76
N LYS A 378 -19.82 21.94 9.51
CA LYS A 378 -20.63 21.26 8.50
C LYS A 378 -19.79 20.31 7.65
N ALA A 379 -20.30 19.11 7.40
CA ALA A 379 -19.59 18.15 6.57
C ALA A 379 -19.52 18.63 5.12
N PRO A 380 -18.32 18.80 4.54
CA PRO A 380 -18.19 19.23 3.16
C PRO A 380 -18.63 18.12 2.19
N LEU A 381 -19.00 18.52 0.97
CA LEU A 381 -19.18 17.59 -0.15
C LEU A 381 -17.84 17.00 -0.57
N LEU A 382 -17.84 15.73 -0.93
CA LEU A 382 -16.70 15.07 -1.55
C LEU A 382 -16.49 15.65 -2.95
N ALA A 383 -15.22 15.87 -3.31
CA ALA A 383 -14.85 16.20 -4.69
C ALA A 383 -15.39 15.13 -5.66
N PRO A 384 -15.58 15.37 -6.97
CA PRO A 384 -15.97 14.31 -7.90
C PRO A 384 -14.96 13.14 -7.90
N LEU A 385 -15.43 11.92 -8.21
CA LEU A 385 -14.55 10.77 -8.44
C LEU A 385 -13.70 11.05 -9.67
N HIS A 386 -12.39 10.90 -9.54
CA HIS A 386 -11.50 10.95 -10.70
C HIS A 386 -11.62 9.64 -11.48
N ARG A 387 -11.73 9.74 -12.81
CA ARG A 387 -11.55 8.60 -13.72
C ARG A 387 -10.23 8.80 -14.43
N PHE A 388 -9.36 7.79 -14.44
CA PHE A 388 -8.12 7.85 -15.22
C PHE A 388 -8.43 7.96 -16.71
N TYR A 389 -9.46 7.24 -17.17
CA TYR A 389 -9.91 7.32 -18.54
C TYR A 389 -11.37 7.79 -18.62
N PRO A 390 -11.68 8.85 -19.39
CA PRO A 390 -13.06 9.26 -19.65
C PRO A 390 -13.87 8.14 -20.33
N GLN A 391 -13.20 7.33 -21.16
CA GLN A 391 -13.71 6.14 -21.84
C GLN A 391 -12.62 5.07 -21.83
N THR A 392 -12.98 3.78 -21.78
CA THR A 392 -12.00 2.69 -21.83
C THR A 392 -11.09 2.85 -23.06
N PRO A 393 -9.76 2.84 -22.88
CA PRO A 393 -8.82 2.98 -24.00
C PRO A 393 -9.04 1.92 -25.07
N HIS A 394 -8.88 2.31 -26.35
CA HIS A 394 -8.91 1.35 -27.45
C HIS A 394 -7.49 0.81 -27.70
N ASP A 395 -7.14 -0.29 -27.02
CA ASP A 395 -5.87 -0.99 -27.24
C ASP A 395 -5.82 -1.63 -28.65
N GLN A 396 -4.70 -1.45 -29.36
CA GLN A 396 -4.45 -2.06 -30.66
C GLN A 396 -4.22 -3.58 -30.54
N CYS A 397 -3.62 -4.02 -29.42
CA CYS A 397 -3.42 -5.41 -29.09
C CYS A 397 -4.67 -5.97 -28.40
N LYS A 398 -5.62 -6.49 -29.19
CA LYS A 398 -6.88 -7.03 -28.65
C LYS A 398 -6.77 -8.40 -27.99
N VAL A 399 -5.76 -9.17 -28.39
CA VAL A 399 -5.50 -10.54 -27.92
C VAL A 399 -4.01 -10.69 -27.75
N PHE A 400 -3.59 -11.26 -26.63
CA PHE A 400 -2.21 -11.52 -26.29
C PHE A 400 -1.56 -12.40 -27.36
N LYS A 401 -0.40 -11.97 -27.84
CA LYS A 401 0.41 -12.73 -28.80
C LYS A 401 1.75 -13.06 -28.17
N LYS A 402 1.93 -14.32 -27.76
CA LYS A 402 3.22 -14.80 -27.24
C LYS A 402 4.31 -14.62 -28.30
N ARG A 403 5.36 -13.85 -27.99
CA ARG A 403 6.49 -13.59 -28.90
C ARG A 403 7.78 -14.32 -28.50
N TYR A 404 7.87 -14.76 -27.25
CA TYR A 404 9.05 -15.41 -26.68
C TYR A 404 8.66 -16.72 -26.00
N SER A 405 9.39 -17.80 -26.27
CA SER A 405 9.07 -19.18 -25.86
C SER A 405 9.33 -19.45 -24.38
#